data_AF-A0A431RHQ5-F1
#
_entry.id   AF-A0A431RHQ5-F1
#
_cell.length_a   1.000
_cell.length_b   1.000
_cell.length_c   1.000
_cell.angle_alpha   90.00
_cell.angle_beta   90.00
_cell.angle_gamma   90.00
#
_symmetry.space_group_name_H-M   'P 1'
#
loop_
_entity.id
_entity.type
_entity.pdbx_description
1 polymer ?
#
loop_
_entity_poly.entity_id
_entity_poly.type
_entity_poly.pdbx_seq_one_letter_code
_entity_poly.pdbx_strand_id
1 'polypeptide(L)'
;MGNYEAAYMQELKDVLSTRHPAGKDASDKVMVDFDYEPIEALHSLLTKSRSSKDFLAIGGAVQMIKVYPYGNSLPFAIRMAPASHFLLGRELFEWEKTEYPVLDLTGTKPIVHYPLSYIPLPNGLHGETEVP
;
A
#
# COMPACT_ATOMS: atom_id res chain seq x y z
N MET A 1 -2.99 -12.35 37.65
CA MET A 1 -3.87 -12.14 36.48
C MET A 1 -3.61 -13.28 35.53
N GLY A 2 -4.62 -14.11 35.23
CA GLY A 2 -4.46 -15.32 34.42
C GLY A 2 -4.17 -14.98 32.96
N ASN A 3 -3.38 -15.82 32.28
CA ASN A 3 -3.06 -15.64 30.87
C ASN A 3 -4.29 -16.02 30.03
N TYR A 4 -5.14 -15.05 29.70
CA TYR A 4 -6.37 -15.22 28.90
C TYR A 4 -6.11 -15.44 27.41
N GLU A 5 -4.84 -15.52 27.01
CA GLU A 5 -4.39 -15.69 25.62
C GLU A 5 -5.08 -16.87 24.93
N ALA A 6 -5.19 -18.03 25.59
CA ALA A 6 -5.82 -19.21 25.00
C ALA A 6 -7.33 -19.01 24.74
N ALA A 7 -8.04 -18.39 25.69
CA ALA A 7 -9.47 -18.12 25.55
C ALA A 7 -9.73 -17.06 24.46
N TYR A 8 -8.91 -16.02 24.42
CA TYR A 8 -8.97 -14.97 23.40
C TYR A 8 -8.70 -15.52 22.00
N MET A 9 -7.66 -16.36 21.84
CA MET A 9 -7.32 -16.96 20.55
C MET A 9 -8.40 -17.93 20.07
N GLN A 10 -9.10 -18.62 20.97
CA GLN A 10 -10.23 -19.47 20.62
C GLN A 10 -11.43 -18.65 20.14
N GLU A 11 -11.79 -17.60 20.88
CA GLU A 11 -12.87 -16.68 20.48
C GLU A 11 -12.57 -16.00 19.14
N LEU A 12 -11.31 -15.61 18.92
CA LEU A 12 -10.85 -15.04 17.66
C LEU A 12 -11.02 -16.04 16.50
N LYS A 13 -10.64 -17.32 16.69
CA LYS A 13 -10.82 -18.37 15.68
C LYS A 13 -12.30 -18.61 15.37
N ASP A 14 -13.17 -18.61 16.38
CA ASP A 14 -14.61 -18.81 16.20
C ASP A 14 -15.24 -17.63 15.42
N VAL A 15 -14.85 -16.39 15.75
CA VAL A 15 -15.29 -15.20 15.01
C VAL A 15 -14.78 -15.21 13.57
N LEU A 16 -13.52 -15.56 13.35
CA LEU A 16 -12.92 -15.59 12.02
C LEU A 16 -13.53 -16.69 11.16
N SER A 17 -13.75 -17.89 11.70
CA SER A 17 -14.38 -19.00 10.97
C SER A 17 -15.87 -18.75 10.68
N THR A 18 -16.58 -18.04 11.55
CA THR A 18 -17.96 -17.64 11.32
C THR A 18 -18.08 -16.60 10.19
N ARG A 19 -17.17 -15.61 10.17
CA ARG A 19 -17.18 -14.52 9.18
C ARG A 19 -16.54 -14.90 7.85
N HIS A 20 -15.55 -15.80 7.90
CA HIS A 20 -14.78 -16.27 6.76
C HIS A 20 -14.72 -17.81 6.79
N PRO A 21 -15.83 -18.50 6.46
CA PRO A 21 -15.86 -19.96 6.45
C PRO A 21 -14.79 -20.48 5.49
N ALA A 22 -13.92 -21.36 6.01
CA ALA A 22 -12.85 -21.97 5.23
C ALA A 22 -13.44 -22.62 3.96
N GLY A 23 -13.11 -22.04 2.81
CA GLY A 23 -13.64 -22.45 1.51
C GLY A 23 -14.45 -21.40 0.75
N LYS A 24 -14.82 -20.27 1.37
CA LYS A 24 -15.28 -19.07 0.65
C LYS A 24 -14.15 -18.06 0.58
N ASP A 25 -13.49 -18.05 -0.58
CA ASP A 25 -12.53 -17.04 -1.00
C ASP A 25 -11.29 -16.97 -0.10
N ALA A 26 -10.41 -17.98 -0.20
CA ALA A 26 -8.99 -17.63 -0.21
C ALA A 26 -8.89 -16.53 -1.25
N SER A 27 -8.65 -15.29 -0.81
CA SER A 27 -8.80 -14.09 -1.62
C SER A 27 -8.25 -14.37 -3.00
N ASP A 28 -9.14 -14.61 -3.98
CA ASP A 28 -8.72 -14.60 -5.37
C ASP A 28 -8.23 -13.18 -5.51
N LYS A 29 -6.91 -13.01 -5.45
CA LYS A 29 -6.27 -11.73 -5.62
C LYS A 29 -6.66 -11.35 -7.02
N VAL A 30 -7.71 -10.57 -7.13
CA VAL A 30 -8.16 -10.03 -8.40
C VAL A 30 -7.00 -9.20 -8.87
N MET A 31 -6.20 -9.78 -9.77
CA MET A 31 -5.14 -9.06 -10.44
C MET A 31 -5.83 -8.10 -11.38
N VAL A 32 -6.09 -6.91 -10.88
CA VAL A 32 -6.52 -5.79 -11.69
C VAL A 32 -5.27 -5.25 -12.35
N ASP A 33 -5.15 -5.46 -13.65
CA ASP A 33 -4.13 -4.82 -14.46
C ASP A 33 -4.54 -3.35 -14.61
N PHE A 34 -3.95 -2.49 -13.79
CA PHE A 34 -4.17 -1.06 -13.87
C PHE A 34 -3.24 -0.49 -14.94
N ASP A 35 -3.80 0.26 -15.88
CA ASP A 35 -3.02 1.08 -16.79
C ASP A 35 -2.45 2.29 -16.04
N TYR A 36 -1.14 2.27 -15.82
CA TYR A 36 -0.42 3.33 -15.14
C TYR A 36 0.24 4.32 -16.10
N GLU A 37 0.01 4.23 -17.42
CA GLU A 37 0.60 5.12 -18.41
C GLU A 37 0.45 6.62 -18.06
N PRO A 38 -0.72 7.11 -17.57
CA PRO A 38 -0.86 8.54 -17.25
C PRO A 38 0.10 9.00 -16.14
N ILE A 39 0.30 8.18 -15.10
CA ILE A 39 1.16 8.55 -13.97
C ILE A 39 2.64 8.39 -14.32
N GLU A 40 2.98 7.40 -15.14
CA GLU A 40 4.33 7.22 -15.70
C GLU A 40 4.72 8.38 -16.62
N ALA A 41 3.80 8.80 -17.49
CA ALA A 41 3.97 9.94 -18.38
C ALA A 41 4.17 11.23 -17.58
N LEU A 42 3.34 11.47 -16.56
CA LEU A 42 3.49 12.64 -15.69
C LEU A 42 4.83 12.62 -14.94
N HIS A 43 5.21 11.50 -14.35
CA HIS A 43 6.50 11.36 -13.68
C HIS A 43 7.67 11.63 -14.64
N SER A 44 7.59 11.12 -15.87
CA SER A 44 8.58 11.36 -16.92
C SER A 44 8.69 12.84 -17.31
N LEU A 45 7.55 13.53 -17.46
CA LEU A 45 7.50 14.96 -17.76
C LEU A 45 8.12 15.80 -16.64
N LEU A 46 7.79 15.50 -15.38
CA LEU A 46 8.34 16.19 -14.21
C LEU A 46 9.84 15.94 -14.05
N THR A 47 10.30 14.71 -14.31
CA THR A 47 11.72 14.36 -14.21
C THR A 47 12.55 15.03 -15.29
N LYS A 48 12.07 15.04 -16.55
CA LYS A 48 12.74 15.72 -17.67
C LYS A 48 12.75 17.24 -17.51
N SER A 49 11.68 17.80 -16.98
CA SER A 49 11.55 19.25 -16.81
C SER A 49 12.30 19.78 -15.58
N ARG A 50 12.73 18.93 -14.63
CA ARG A 50 13.36 19.32 -13.35
C ARG A 50 14.56 20.27 -13.48
N SER A 51 15.27 20.26 -14.61
CA SER A 51 16.39 21.16 -14.91
C SER A 51 16.01 22.39 -15.75
N SER A 52 14.76 22.45 -16.21
CA SER A 52 14.21 23.54 -17.02
C SER A 52 13.44 24.54 -16.15
N LYS A 53 13.34 25.79 -16.61
CA LYS A 53 12.48 26.79 -15.98
C LYS A 53 10.98 26.40 -16.02
N ASP A 54 10.61 25.49 -16.92
CA ASP A 54 9.23 25.04 -17.12
C ASP A 54 8.73 24.15 -15.97
N PHE A 55 9.64 23.58 -15.16
CA PHE A 55 9.28 22.82 -13.95
C PHE A 55 8.43 23.66 -12.99
N LEU A 56 8.76 24.95 -12.85
CA LEU A 56 8.01 25.88 -11.99
C LEU A 56 6.59 26.14 -12.50
N ALA A 57 6.34 25.94 -13.80
CA ALA A 57 5.03 26.15 -14.44
C ALA A 57 4.11 24.93 -14.31
N ILE A 58 4.68 23.71 -14.28
CA ILE A 58 3.90 22.45 -14.25
C ILE A 58 3.64 22.00 -12.80
N GLY A 59 4.48 22.43 -11.84
CA GLY A 59 4.25 22.22 -10.41
C GLY A 59 5.04 21.06 -9.81
N GLY A 60 4.80 20.83 -8.50
CA GLY A 60 5.60 19.98 -7.61
C GLY A 60 5.53 18.46 -7.84
N ALA A 61 5.73 17.68 -6.78
CA ALA A 61 5.75 16.22 -6.87
C ALA A 61 4.40 15.64 -7.34
N VAL A 62 4.45 14.48 -8.00
CA VAL A 62 3.27 13.69 -8.36
C VAL A 62 2.43 13.43 -7.11
N GLN A 63 1.10 13.44 -7.25
CA GLN A 63 0.16 13.15 -6.16
C GLN A 63 -0.92 12.21 -6.67
N MET A 64 -1.40 11.32 -5.80
CA MET A 64 -2.50 10.42 -6.10
C MET A 64 -3.45 10.33 -4.90
N ILE A 65 -4.74 10.37 -5.18
CA ILE A 65 -5.80 10.26 -4.18
C ILE A 65 -6.86 9.30 -4.73
N LYS A 66 -7.20 8.27 -3.97
CA LYS A 66 -8.33 7.40 -4.28
C LYS A 66 -9.59 7.99 -3.65
N VAL A 67 -10.56 8.35 -4.48
CA VAL A 67 -11.83 8.95 -4.06
C VAL A 67 -12.89 7.86 -3.98
N TYR A 68 -13.59 7.79 -2.85
CA TYR A 68 -14.71 6.87 -2.65
C TYR A 68 -16.02 7.65 -2.75
N PRO A 69 -17.05 7.13 -3.45
CA PRO A 69 -18.32 7.86 -3.63
C PRO A 69 -19.03 8.26 -2.32
N TYR A 70 -18.86 7.46 -1.26
CA TYR A 70 -19.54 7.64 0.03
C TYR A 70 -18.58 7.54 1.23
N GLY A 71 -17.30 7.84 1.03
CA GLY A 71 -16.28 7.67 2.07
C GLY A 71 -15.17 8.70 1.98
N ASN A 72 -14.27 8.64 2.95
CA ASN A 72 -13.09 9.51 2.98
C ASN A 72 -12.15 9.16 1.82
N SER A 73 -11.58 10.19 1.19
CA SER A 73 -10.52 10.01 0.22
C SER A 73 -9.28 9.40 0.86
N LEU A 74 -8.63 8.47 0.17
CA LEU A 74 -7.38 7.85 0.61
C LEU A 74 -6.22 8.45 -0.19
N PRO A 75 -5.38 9.31 0.41
CA PRO A 75 -4.17 9.79 -0.24
C PRO A 75 -3.13 8.67 -0.33
N PHE A 76 -2.27 8.77 -1.33
CA PHE A 76 -1.12 7.91 -1.51
C PHE A 76 0.15 8.73 -1.33
N ALA A 77 1.12 8.17 -0.62
CA ALA A 77 2.48 8.65 -0.68
C ALA A 77 3.10 8.21 -2.01
N ILE A 78 3.92 9.06 -2.64
CA ILE A 78 4.59 8.76 -3.90
C ILE A 78 6.09 8.69 -3.65
N ARG A 79 6.70 7.56 -4.02
CA ARG A 79 8.16 7.39 -4.01
C ARG A 79 8.70 7.63 -5.41
N MET A 80 9.42 8.74 -5.60
CA MET A 80 10.06 9.08 -6.88
C MET A 80 11.57 8.80 -6.88
N ALA A 81 12.17 8.69 -5.69
CA ALA A 81 13.56 8.27 -5.51
C ALA A 81 13.69 7.40 -4.25
N PRO A 82 14.73 6.58 -4.09
CA PRO A 82 14.83 5.60 -3.00
C PRO A 82 14.59 6.16 -1.59
N ALA A 83 15.04 7.39 -1.32
CA ALA A 83 14.90 8.06 -0.02
C ALA A 83 13.83 9.17 0.00
N SER A 84 13.14 9.42 -1.12
CA SER A 84 12.28 10.60 -1.28
C SER A 84 10.83 10.18 -1.47
N HIS A 85 10.04 10.42 -0.43
CA HIS A 85 8.61 10.14 -0.38
C HIS A 85 7.84 11.45 -0.30
N PHE A 86 6.79 11.58 -1.11
CA PHE A 86 5.94 12.77 -1.13
C PHE A 86 4.51 12.41 -0.76
N LEU A 87 3.93 13.14 0.18
CA LEU A 87 2.52 13.02 0.55
C LEU A 87 1.84 14.36 0.34
N LEU A 88 0.81 14.39 -0.52
CA LEU A 88 0.09 15.62 -0.87
C LEU A 88 1.03 16.76 -1.31
N GLY A 89 2.09 16.40 -2.06
CA GLY A 89 3.06 17.34 -2.61
C GLY A 89 4.16 17.78 -1.64
N ARG A 90 4.09 17.43 -0.36
CA ARG A 90 5.15 17.67 0.61
C ARG A 90 6.08 16.47 0.71
N GLU A 91 7.39 16.71 0.69
CA GLU A 91 8.38 15.68 1.00
C GLU A 91 8.31 15.29 2.50
N LEU A 92 8.23 13.99 2.76
CA LEU A 92 8.28 13.43 4.10
C LEU A 92 9.73 13.43 4.60
N PHE A 93 9.91 13.65 5.90
CA PHE A 93 11.23 13.49 6.51
C PHE A 93 11.64 12.01 6.54
N GLU A 94 12.94 11.74 6.61
CA GLU A 94 13.46 10.35 6.66
C GLU A 94 12.91 9.54 7.85
N TRP A 95 12.62 10.20 8.97
CA TRP A 95 12.05 9.59 10.17
C TRP A 95 10.52 9.54 10.18
N GLU A 96 9.86 10.21 9.23
CA GLU A 96 8.41 10.32 9.17
C GLU A 96 7.82 9.04 8.57
N LYS A 97 7.04 8.32 9.38
CA LYS A 97 6.33 7.11 8.94
C LYS A 97 4.92 7.49 8.47
N THR A 98 4.47 6.89 7.38
CA THR A 98 3.12 7.09 6.87
C THR A 98 2.30 5.80 6.96
N GLU A 99 1.05 5.93 7.39
CA GLU A 99 0.05 4.84 7.34
C GLU A 99 -0.68 4.79 5.99
N TYR A 100 -0.34 5.68 5.07
CA TYR A 100 -0.91 5.68 3.73
C TYR A 100 -0.18 4.68 2.81
N PRO A 101 -0.89 4.12 1.81
CA PRO A 101 -0.24 3.34 0.77
C PRO A 101 0.81 4.16 0.03
N VAL A 102 1.89 3.50 -0.39
CA VAL A 102 2.98 4.10 -1.15
C VAL A 102 2.91 3.61 -2.59
N LEU A 103 2.79 4.52 -3.55
CA LEU A 103 3.03 4.23 -4.96
C LEU A 103 4.51 4.46 -5.28
N ASP A 104 5.22 3.41 -5.63
CA ASP A 104 6.61 3.46 -6.05
C ASP A 104 6.75 3.62 -7.56
N LEU A 105 7.39 4.72 -7.97
CA LEU A 105 7.66 5.07 -9.36
C LEU A 105 9.16 4.99 -9.71
N THR A 106 9.99 4.41 -8.81
CA THR A 106 11.44 4.30 -9.03
C THR A 106 11.83 3.19 -9.99
N GLY A 107 10.97 2.18 -10.16
CA GLY A 107 11.18 1.04 -11.05
C GLY A 107 10.70 1.29 -12.49
N THR A 108 10.77 0.24 -13.32
CA THR A 108 10.24 0.26 -14.69
C THR A 108 8.72 0.22 -14.76
N LYS A 109 8.07 -0.31 -13.73
CA LYS A 109 6.61 -0.33 -13.56
C LYS A 109 6.23 0.18 -12.17
N PRO A 110 5.15 0.93 -12.05
CA PRO A 110 4.62 1.37 -10.76
C PRO A 110 4.22 0.20 -9.88
N ILE A 111 4.61 0.25 -8.60
CA ILE A 111 4.26 -0.76 -7.61
C ILE A 111 3.55 -0.08 -6.45
N VAL A 112 2.38 -0.60 -6.07
CA VAL A 112 1.65 -0.11 -4.90
C VAL A 112 1.99 -0.97 -3.69
N HIS A 113 2.48 -0.32 -2.63
CA HIS A 113 2.69 -0.90 -1.32
C HIS A 113 1.59 -0.46 -0.38
N TYR A 114 0.78 -1.40 0.10
CA TYR A 114 -0.19 -1.12 1.16
C TYR A 114 0.43 -1.42 2.53
N PRO A 115 0.37 -0.50 3.49
CA PRO A 115 0.68 -0.84 4.87
C PRO A 115 -0.25 -1.97 5.31
N LEU A 116 0.31 -2.97 6.00
CA LEU A 116 -0.37 -4.20 6.45
C LEU A 116 -0.70 -5.23 5.33
N SER A 117 -0.12 -5.11 4.12
CA SER A 117 -0.23 -6.20 3.12
C SER A 117 0.46 -7.49 3.57
N TYR A 118 1.38 -7.39 4.54
CA TYR A 118 1.90 -8.53 5.30
C TYR A 118 1.21 -8.56 6.66
N ILE A 119 0.17 -9.39 6.78
CA ILE A 119 -0.38 -9.76 8.09
C ILE A 119 0.51 -10.89 8.59
N PRO A 120 1.42 -10.66 9.57
CA PRO A 120 2.19 -11.76 10.13
C PRO A 120 1.20 -12.78 10.70
N LEU A 121 1.31 -14.02 10.23
CA LEU A 121 0.55 -15.11 10.84
C LEU A 121 1.03 -15.22 12.30
N PRO A 122 0.12 -15.24 13.28
CA PRO A 122 0.50 -15.53 14.66
C PRO A 122 1.28 -16.84 14.70
N ASN A 123 2.32 -16.93 15.54
CA ASN A 123 3.25 -18.06 15.61
C ASN A 123 2.56 -19.45 15.74
N GLY A 124 1.29 -19.52 16.12
CA GLY A 124 0.47 -20.73 16.20
C GLY A 124 -0.45 -21.03 15.00
N LEU A 125 -0.30 -20.32 13.87
CA LEU A 125 -1.08 -20.51 12.63
C LEU A 125 -0.19 -20.82 11.40
N HIS A 126 1.09 -21.10 11.62
CA HIS A 126 1.93 -21.75 10.61
C HIS A 126 1.42 -23.19 10.45
N GLY A 127 0.50 -23.40 9.51
CA GLY A 127 0.13 -24.74 9.09
C GLY A 127 1.38 -25.45 8.56
N GLU A 128 1.59 -26.67 9.04
CA GLU A 128 2.49 -27.67 8.47
C GLU A 128 2.20 -27.75 6.96
N THR A 129 2.99 -27.01 6.19
CA THR A 129 3.05 -27.18 4.74
C THR A 129 4.39 -27.85 4.47
N GLU A 130 4.51 -29.09 4.92
CA GLU A 130 5.47 -30.02 4.31
C GLU A 130 4.91 -30.41 2.95
N VAL A 131 5.53 -29.91 1.88
CA VAL A 131 5.53 -30.57 0.58
C VAL A 131 6.77 -30.10 -0.20
N PRO A 132 7.48 -30.98 -0.93
CA PRO A 132 7.93 -32.35 -0.65
C PRO A 132 9.44 -32.45 -0.37
#